data_AF-A0AAV8R1Q1-F1
#
_entry.id   AF-A0AAV8R1Q1-F1
#
_cell.length_a   1.000
_cell.length_b   1.000
_cell.length_c   1.000
_cell.angle_alpha   90.00
_cell.angle_beta   90.00
_cell.angle_gamma   90.00
#
_symmetry.space_group_name_H-M   'P 1'
#
loop_
_entity.id
_entity.type
_entity.pdbx_description
1 polymer ?
#
loop_
_entity_poly.entity_id
_entity_poly.type
_entity_poly.pdbx_seq_one_letter_code
_entity_poly.pdbx_strand_id
1 'polypeptide(L)'
;MANGGLTVVDGSTLRADDLRLPLPDGAVSGARLLQHAESEAAARLFGLSLPDPLRSAAFRRVAGGDARSFEEEVIDADSARRKVREYLLALADDLADDPLAISVLDGSALRVFLDDEDDFAMLAENLFTDLDVDDRGKLSKREIQDALVLMGVEMGVPTFSEHSYLFSNILRKHGAEGEQQLGQAQFAQLLQLILQDLADALAEKPVVVIQNLKVVNGSKIKKLLEHKELLHDEMDSMFGDWNAHGHGEGNMERLQGLLKAKGSKLGLPAAESNEAVALLYDQIFSEIKEEVIAGELTRDAFHVVVSDIMEKLVDQLEANPIFTDTGS
;
A
#
# COMPACT_ATOMS: atom_id res chain seq x y z
N MET A 1 6.15 -15.99 -11.63
CA MET A 1 5.28 -15.17 -10.76
C MET A 1 5.50 -13.73 -11.17
N ALA A 2 4.66 -13.21 -12.06
CA ALA A 2 4.73 -11.80 -12.46
C ALA A 2 4.18 -10.98 -11.28
N ASN A 3 5.05 -10.52 -10.39
CA ASN A 3 4.66 -9.49 -9.43
C ASN A 3 4.38 -8.23 -10.24
N GLY A 4 3.10 -7.94 -10.54
CA GLY A 4 2.69 -6.61 -10.95
C GLY A 4 3.23 -5.61 -9.94
N GLY A 5 4.32 -4.93 -10.29
CA GLY A 5 5.30 -4.38 -9.35
C GLY A 5 4.66 -3.52 -8.27
N LEU A 6 4.56 -4.09 -7.06
CA LEU A 6 4.06 -3.35 -5.90
C LEU A 6 5.03 -2.22 -5.59
N THR A 7 4.51 -0.99 -5.53
CA THR A 7 5.27 0.21 -5.23
C THR A 7 4.77 0.80 -3.92
N VAL A 8 5.68 1.21 -3.04
CA VAL A 8 5.35 1.89 -1.79
C VAL A 8 5.39 3.39 -2.01
N VAL A 9 4.34 4.07 -1.57
CA VAL A 9 4.22 5.53 -1.54
C VAL A 9 4.29 5.99 -0.09
N ASP A 10 5.46 6.46 0.32
CA ASP A 10 5.80 6.90 1.68
C ASP A 10 5.82 8.43 1.85
N GLY A 11 5.43 9.16 0.79
CA GLY A 11 5.41 10.62 0.77
C GLY A 11 6.79 11.28 0.67
N SER A 12 7.88 10.54 0.49
CA SER A 12 9.23 11.10 0.30
C SER A 12 9.29 12.12 -0.85
N THR A 13 8.64 11.83 -1.98
CA THR A 13 8.59 12.71 -3.16
C THR A 13 7.82 14.01 -2.93
N LEU A 14 6.91 14.05 -1.95
CA LEU A 14 6.15 15.24 -1.59
C LEU A 14 7.01 16.29 -0.85
N ARG A 15 8.14 15.88 -0.27
CA ARG A 15 9.04 16.78 0.46
C ARG A 15 9.94 17.64 -0.43
N ALA A 16 9.98 17.37 -1.74
CA ALA A 16 10.78 18.16 -2.66
C ALA A 16 10.31 19.63 -2.71
N ASP A 17 11.26 20.57 -2.68
CA ASP A 17 10.98 22.01 -2.63
C ASP A 17 10.38 22.55 -3.93
N ASP A 18 10.70 21.93 -5.07
CA ASP A 18 10.27 22.38 -6.39
C ASP A 18 8.87 21.88 -6.74
N LEU A 19 7.95 22.79 -7.05
CA LEU A 19 6.61 22.46 -7.56
C LEU A 19 6.70 22.01 -9.02
N ARG A 20 5.97 20.94 -9.38
CA ARG A 20 5.86 20.44 -10.76
C ARG A 20 4.88 21.26 -11.58
N LEU A 21 3.85 21.81 -10.95
CA LEU A 21 2.83 22.64 -11.57
C LEU A 21 3.10 24.12 -11.32
N PRO A 22 2.87 24.99 -12.32
CA PRO A 22 2.97 26.43 -12.13
C PRO A 22 1.84 26.92 -11.21
N LEU A 23 2.19 27.75 -10.23
CA LEU A 23 1.20 28.40 -9.38
C LEU A 23 0.33 29.36 -10.21
N PRO A 24 -0.94 29.56 -9.84
CA PRO A 24 -1.79 30.52 -10.54
C PRO A 24 -1.26 31.95 -10.43
N ASP A 25 -1.46 32.74 -11.47
CA ASP A 25 -1.06 34.15 -11.48
C ASP A 25 -1.94 35.00 -10.56
N GLY A 26 -1.30 35.74 -9.65
CA GLY A 26 -1.99 36.67 -8.75
C GLY A 26 -2.66 36.02 -7.54
N ALA A 27 -3.61 36.72 -6.95
CA ALA A 27 -4.32 36.23 -5.76
C ALA A 27 -5.35 35.17 -6.13
N VAL A 28 -5.47 34.14 -5.29
CA VAL A 28 -6.36 32.99 -5.49
C VAL A 28 -7.22 32.73 -4.27
N SER A 29 -8.39 32.12 -4.47
CA SER A 29 -9.18 31.61 -3.35
C SER A 29 -8.53 30.37 -2.73
N GLY A 30 -8.74 30.13 -1.44
CA GLY A 30 -8.27 28.92 -0.77
C GLY A 30 -8.81 27.65 -1.40
N ALA A 31 -10.06 27.64 -1.89
CA ALA A 31 -10.61 26.49 -2.62
C ALA A 31 -9.81 26.14 -3.89
N ARG A 32 -9.42 27.16 -4.67
CA ARG A 32 -8.61 26.96 -5.89
C ARG A 32 -7.17 26.57 -5.55
N LEU A 33 -6.64 27.09 -4.45
CA LEU A 33 -5.31 26.71 -3.95
C LEU A 33 -5.28 25.24 -3.50
N LEU A 34 -6.33 24.78 -2.80
CA LEU A 34 -6.43 23.39 -2.37
C LEU A 34 -6.50 22.43 -3.57
N GLN A 35 -7.34 22.74 -4.57
CA GLN A 35 -7.39 21.96 -5.81
C GLN A 35 -6.03 21.88 -6.50
N HIS A 36 -5.28 22.99 -6.49
CA HIS A 36 -3.93 23.02 -7.04
C HIS A 36 -2.96 22.15 -6.21
N ALA A 37 -3.02 22.22 -4.88
CA ALA A 37 -2.20 21.40 -3.99
C ALA A 37 -2.48 19.90 -4.16
N GLU A 38 -3.75 19.51 -4.33
CA GLU A 38 -4.15 18.14 -4.64
C GLU A 38 -3.63 17.69 -6.01
N SER A 39 -3.70 18.56 -7.02
CA SER A 39 -3.17 18.27 -8.37
C SER A 39 -1.65 18.12 -8.35
N GLU A 40 -0.94 18.95 -7.58
CA GLU A 40 0.50 18.87 -7.37
C GLU A 40 0.89 17.58 -6.64
N ALA A 41 0.14 17.19 -5.61
CA ALA A 41 0.34 15.92 -4.91
C ALA A 41 0.15 14.73 -5.87
N ALA A 42 -0.96 14.71 -6.63
CA ALA A 42 -1.22 13.67 -7.62
C ALA A 42 -0.09 13.62 -8.66
N ALA A 43 0.37 14.76 -9.18
CA ALA A 43 1.47 14.82 -10.14
C ALA A 43 2.79 14.24 -9.60
N ARG A 44 3.01 14.27 -8.28
CA ARG A 44 4.18 13.67 -7.61
C ARG A 44 4.00 12.21 -7.23
N LEU A 45 2.76 11.73 -7.18
CA LEU A 45 2.36 10.40 -6.74
C LEU A 45 1.71 9.60 -7.88
N PHE A 46 2.32 9.58 -9.06
CA PHE A 46 1.85 8.77 -10.19
C PHE A 46 0.42 9.10 -10.70
N GLY A 47 -0.07 10.31 -10.47
CA GLY A 47 -1.44 10.70 -10.79
C GLY A 47 -2.49 10.12 -9.84
N LEU A 48 -2.06 9.58 -8.70
CA LEU A 48 -2.92 8.93 -7.74
C LEU A 48 -3.93 9.90 -7.11
N SER A 49 -5.19 9.46 -7.07
CA SER A 49 -6.21 10.11 -6.24
C SER A 49 -6.08 9.62 -4.81
N LEU A 50 -5.64 10.51 -3.91
CA LEU A 50 -5.44 10.15 -2.50
C LEU A 50 -6.77 9.90 -1.77
N PRO A 51 -6.81 8.92 -0.84
CA PRO A 51 -7.96 8.68 0.02
C PRO A 51 -8.42 9.93 0.80
N ASP A 52 -9.73 10.10 0.94
CA ASP A 52 -10.36 11.25 1.63
C ASP A 52 -9.82 11.49 3.05
N PRO A 53 -9.57 10.46 3.89
CA PRO A 53 -9.02 10.68 5.22
C PRO A 53 -7.65 11.39 5.20
N LEU A 54 -6.78 11.02 4.26
CA LEU A 54 -5.45 11.63 4.08
C LEU A 54 -5.57 13.08 3.61
N ARG A 55 -6.39 13.33 2.58
CA ARG A 55 -6.63 14.69 2.08
C ARG A 55 -7.21 15.60 3.16
N SER A 56 -8.18 15.09 3.91
CA SER A 56 -8.83 15.82 5.01
C SER A 56 -7.87 16.10 6.18
N ALA A 57 -6.99 15.16 6.52
CA ALA A 57 -5.99 15.35 7.56
C ALA A 57 -4.98 16.44 7.18
N ALA A 58 -4.44 16.39 5.96
CA ALA A 58 -3.54 17.41 5.45
C ALA A 58 -4.21 18.80 5.36
N PHE A 59 -5.44 18.84 4.85
CA PHE A 59 -6.21 20.08 4.77
C PHE A 59 -6.40 20.74 6.13
N ARG A 60 -6.76 19.98 7.18
CA ARG A 60 -6.93 20.53 8.53
C ARG A 60 -5.67 21.20 9.07
N ARG A 61 -4.48 20.69 8.74
CA ARG A 61 -3.20 21.30 9.16
C ARG A 61 -2.97 22.65 8.48
N VAL A 62 -3.40 22.81 7.23
CA VAL A 62 -3.22 24.05 6.45
C VAL A 62 -4.31 25.09 6.75
N ALA A 63 -5.56 24.65 6.92
CA ALA A 63 -6.70 25.52 7.15
C ALA A 63 -6.83 26.04 8.60
N GLY A 64 -6.03 25.53 9.53
CA GLY A 64 -6.09 25.95 10.94
C GLY A 64 -7.42 25.60 11.65
N GLY A 65 -8.23 24.70 11.08
CA GLY A 65 -9.44 24.17 11.68
C GLY A 65 -10.79 24.70 11.16
N ASP A 66 -10.82 25.84 10.43
CA ASP A 66 -12.05 26.37 9.83
C ASP A 66 -12.02 26.27 8.30
N ALA A 67 -12.62 25.19 7.78
CA ALA A 67 -12.66 24.87 6.36
C ALA A 67 -13.29 25.97 5.52
N ARG A 68 -14.41 26.55 5.99
CA ARG A 68 -15.18 27.53 5.21
C ARG A 68 -14.45 28.85 5.11
N SER A 69 -13.87 29.29 6.22
CA SER A 69 -13.07 30.52 6.24
C SER A 69 -11.84 30.41 5.33
N PHE A 70 -11.21 29.23 5.26
CA PHE A 70 -10.08 29.01 4.36
C PHE A 70 -10.49 29.03 2.90
N GLU A 71 -11.59 28.36 2.53
CA GLU A 71 -12.03 28.28 1.12
C GLU A 71 -12.31 29.65 0.49
N GLU A 72 -12.84 30.58 1.29
CA GLU A 72 -13.15 31.96 0.89
C GLU A 72 -11.97 32.93 1.04
N GLU A 73 -10.89 32.52 1.70
CA GLU A 73 -9.68 33.33 1.91
C GLU A 73 -9.05 33.71 0.56
N VAL A 74 -8.77 35.00 0.37
CA VAL A 74 -7.97 35.47 -0.77
C VAL A 74 -6.51 35.43 -0.38
N ILE A 75 -5.75 34.55 -1.04
CA ILE A 75 -4.36 34.24 -0.74
C ILE A 75 -3.49 34.86 -1.82
N ASP A 76 -2.51 35.67 -1.41
CA ASP A 76 -1.51 36.26 -2.31
C ASP A 76 -0.53 35.21 -2.85
N ALA A 77 0.21 35.56 -3.90
CA ALA A 77 1.11 34.62 -4.57
C ALA A 77 2.25 34.09 -3.68
N ASP A 78 2.78 34.91 -2.76
CA ASP A 78 3.85 34.49 -1.85
C ASP A 78 3.32 33.50 -0.80
N SER A 79 2.12 33.76 -0.29
CA SER A 79 1.42 32.86 0.64
C SER A 79 0.92 31.57 -0.01
N ALA A 80 0.56 31.62 -1.30
CA ALA A 80 0.07 30.46 -2.04
C ALA A 80 1.11 29.34 -2.09
N ARG A 81 2.35 29.64 -2.46
CA ARG A 81 3.45 28.67 -2.48
C ARG A 81 3.65 27.99 -1.13
N ARG A 82 3.68 28.80 -0.07
CA ARG A 82 3.89 28.33 1.30
C ARG A 82 2.78 27.38 1.75
N LYS A 83 1.51 27.75 1.55
CA LYS A 83 0.36 26.90 1.91
C LYS A 83 0.30 25.61 1.09
N VAL A 84 0.65 25.63 -0.20
CA VAL A 84 0.79 24.39 -1.00
C VAL A 84 1.88 23.50 -0.42
N ARG A 85 3.04 24.06 -0.07
CA ARG A 85 4.13 23.29 0.55
C ARG A 85 3.74 22.72 1.91
N GLU A 86 3.05 23.49 2.75
CA GLU A 86 2.50 23.00 4.03
C GLU A 86 1.54 21.83 3.82
N TYR A 87 0.68 21.89 2.80
CA TYR A 87 -0.21 20.78 2.44
C TYR A 87 0.56 19.52 2.03
N LEU A 88 1.54 19.66 1.14
CA LEU A 88 2.36 18.54 0.67
C LEU A 88 3.17 17.92 1.80
N LEU A 89 3.74 18.74 2.70
CA LEU A 89 4.47 18.25 3.87
C LEU A 89 3.55 17.51 4.84
N ALA A 90 2.33 18.02 5.07
CA ALA A 90 1.34 17.34 5.89
C ALA A 90 0.98 15.95 5.34
N LEU A 91 0.78 15.83 4.03
CA LEU A 91 0.61 14.53 3.38
C LEU A 91 1.84 13.65 3.49
N ALA A 92 3.04 14.24 3.33
CA ALA A 92 4.30 13.51 3.43
C ALA A 92 4.50 12.91 4.81
N ASP A 93 4.11 13.63 5.87
CA ASP A 93 4.22 13.18 7.25
C ASP A 93 3.23 12.06 7.56
N ASP A 94 2.00 12.17 7.06
CA ASP A 94 0.99 11.11 7.20
C ASP A 94 1.41 9.84 6.43
N LEU A 95 1.88 9.98 5.19
CA LEU A 95 2.34 8.85 4.36
C LEU A 95 3.65 8.23 4.85
N ALA A 96 4.49 8.96 5.58
CA ALA A 96 5.67 8.38 6.19
C ALA A 96 5.28 7.37 7.29
N ASP A 97 4.23 7.68 8.05
CA ASP A 97 3.69 6.82 9.11
C ASP A 97 2.79 5.72 8.56
N ASP A 98 2.02 6.04 7.52
CA ASP A 98 1.05 5.14 6.91
C ASP A 98 1.20 5.13 5.39
N PRO A 99 2.25 4.46 4.87
CA PRO A 99 2.50 4.41 3.44
C PRO A 99 1.38 3.66 2.71
N LEU A 100 1.14 4.04 1.46
CA LEU A 100 0.23 3.32 0.58
C LEU A 100 1.01 2.31 -0.25
N ALA A 101 0.47 1.10 -0.39
CA ALA A 101 0.92 0.15 -1.40
C ALA A 101 0.09 0.37 -2.67
N ILE A 102 0.74 0.51 -3.82
CA ILE A 102 0.08 0.71 -5.12
C ILE A 102 0.61 -0.27 -6.16
N SER A 103 -0.22 -0.57 -7.15
CA SER A 103 0.21 -1.24 -8.39
C SER A 103 0.12 -0.27 -9.55
N VAL A 104 1.23 -0.11 -10.27
CA VAL A 104 1.28 0.67 -11.51
C VAL A 104 1.12 -0.29 -12.68
N LEU A 105 -0.02 -0.22 -13.35
CA LEU A 105 -0.40 -1.06 -14.47
C LEU A 105 -0.06 -0.33 -15.77
N ASP A 106 1.11 -0.65 -16.32
CA ASP A 106 1.66 -0.06 -17.54
C ASP A 106 1.68 -1.04 -18.73
N GLY A 107 1.03 -2.20 -18.58
CA GLY A 107 0.95 -3.26 -19.57
C GLY A 107 2.16 -4.21 -19.59
N SER A 108 3.23 -3.93 -18.84
CA SER A 108 4.43 -4.76 -18.81
C SER A 108 4.16 -6.16 -18.24
N ALA A 109 3.35 -6.27 -17.18
CA ALA A 109 2.93 -7.55 -16.62
C ALA A 109 2.15 -8.42 -17.63
N LEU A 110 1.30 -7.81 -18.45
CA LEU A 110 0.57 -8.54 -19.50
C LEU A 110 1.52 -9.02 -20.60
N ARG A 111 2.52 -8.21 -20.95
CA ARG A 111 3.52 -8.58 -21.96
C ARG A 111 4.36 -9.79 -21.56
N VAL A 112 4.62 -9.99 -20.27
CA VAL A 112 5.29 -11.22 -19.79
C VAL A 112 4.59 -12.48 -20.30
N PHE A 113 3.25 -12.51 -20.30
CA PHE A 113 2.50 -13.66 -20.82
C PHE A 113 2.41 -13.68 -22.35
N LEU A 114 2.47 -12.52 -23.01
CA LEU A 114 2.29 -12.42 -24.47
C LEU A 114 3.58 -12.63 -25.26
N ASP A 115 4.74 -12.46 -24.63
CA ASP A 115 6.05 -12.56 -25.26
C ASP A 115 6.47 -14.01 -25.55
N ASP A 116 5.93 -14.99 -24.80
CA ASP A 116 6.16 -16.42 -24.98
C ASP A 116 4.82 -17.15 -25.28
N GLU A 117 4.79 -17.90 -26.38
CA GLU A 117 3.58 -18.61 -26.83
C GLU A 117 3.16 -19.74 -25.88
N ASP A 118 4.13 -20.42 -25.24
CA ASP A 118 3.84 -21.50 -24.30
C ASP A 118 3.30 -20.94 -22.97
N ASP A 119 3.84 -19.81 -22.49
CA ASP A 119 3.32 -19.12 -21.31
C ASP A 119 1.89 -18.60 -21.54
N PHE A 120 1.63 -18.01 -22.72
CA PHE A 120 0.28 -17.58 -23.09
C PHE A 120 -0.68 -18.77 -23.19
N ALA A 121 -0.27 -19.85 -23.85
CA ALA A 121 -1.10 -21.04 -24.03
C ALA A 121 -1.51 -21.64 -22.67
N MET A 122 -0.56 -21.72 -21.73
CA MET A 122 -0.81 -22.20 -20.37
C MET A 122 -1.77 -21.28 -19.60
N LEU A 123 -1.59 -19.96 -19.68
CA LEU A 123 -2.51 -18.99 -19.07
C LEU A 123 -3.94 -19.15 -19.62
N ALA A 124 -4.08 -19.21 -20.95
CA ALA A 124 -5.38 -19.30 -21.60
C ALA A 124 -6.08 -20.64 -21.30
N GLU A 125 -5.34 -21.74 -21.22
CA GLU A 125 -5.85 -23.05 -20.83
C GLU A 125 -6.36 -23.06 -19.38
N ASN A 126 -5.58 -22.50 -18.44
CA ASN A 126 -5.98 -22.41 -17.03
C ASN A 126 -7.25 -21.58 -16.88
N LEU A 127 -7.29 -20.37 -17.48
CA LEU A 127 -8.48 -19.51 -17.44
C LEU A 127 -9.71 -20.17 -18.07
N PHE A 128 -9.54 -20.88 -19.19
CA PHE A 128 -10.65 -21.59 -19.82
C PHE A 128 -11.21 -22.68 -18.90
N THR A 129 -10.33 -23.46 -18.28
CA THR A 129 -10.69 -24.56 -17.38
C THR A 129 -11.40 -24.04 -16.12
N ASP A 130 -10.89 -22.95 -15.54
CA ASP A 130 -11.49 -22.33 -14.35
C ASP A 130 -12.89 -21.75 -14.62
N LEU A 131 -13.13 -21.28 -15.85
CA LEU A 131 -14.44 -20.74 -16.27
C LEU A 131 -15.42 -21.81 -16.75
N ASP A 132 -14.95 -22.89 -17.37
CA ASP A 132 -15.80 -23.99 -17.88
C ASP A 132 -16.12 -25.00 -16.78
N VAL A 133 -16.66 -24.52 -15.65
CA VAL A 133 -16.95 -25.30 -14.44
C VAL A 133 -17.86 -26.51 -14.70
N ASP A 134 -18.69 -26.46 -15.74
CA ASP A 134 -19.62 -27.52 -16.14
C ASP A 134 -19.02 -28.50 -17.18
N ASP A 135 -17.75 -28.37 -17.54
CA ASP A 135 -17.03 -29.18 -18.54
C ASP A 135 -17.77 -29.27 -19.89
N ARG A 136 -18.35 -28.15 -20.36
CA ARG A 136 -19.12 -28.12 -21.61
C ARG A 136 -18.21 -28.10 -22.85
N GLY A 137 -16.93 -27.81 -22.65
CA GLY A 137 -15.92 -27.56 -23.68
C GLY A 137 -16.15 -26.25 -24.42
N LYS A 138 -16.99 -25.35 -23.88
CA LYS A 138 -17.39 -24.10 -24.54
C LYS A 138 -17.73 -22.99 -23.55
N LEU A 139 -17.24 -21.79 -23.88
CA LEU A 139 -17.51 -20.54 -23.17
C LEU A 139 -18.20 -19.52 -24.09
N SER A 140 -19.14 -18.74 -23.57
CA SER A 140 -19.67 -17.54 -24.21
C SER A 140 -18.57 -16.50 -24.37
N LYS A 141 -18.61 -15.72 -25.46
CA LYS A 141 -17.70 -14.57 -25.65
C LYS A 141 -17.70 -13.59 -24.48
N ARG A 142 -18.83 -13.43 -23.78
CA ARG A 142 -18.93 -12.57 -22.59
C ARG A 142 -18.04 -13.03 -21.43
N GLU A 143 -17.76 -14.32 -21.32
CA GLU A 143 -16.90 -14.89 -20.27
C GLU A 143 -15.41 -14.50 -20.46
N ILE A 144 -15.05 -13.83 -21.56
CA ILE A 144 -13.77 -13.11 -21.67
C ILE A 144 -13.64 -12.03 -20.59
N GLN A 145 -14.73 -11.35 -20.25
CA GLN A 145 -14.72 -10.37 -19.17
C GLN A 145 -14.41 -11.05 -17.84
N ASP A 146 -15.00 -12.22 -17.60
CA ASP A 146 -14.76 -12.99 -16.38
C ASP A 146 -13.31 -13.48 -16.32
N ALA A 147 -12.71 -13.88 -17.45
CA ALA A 147 -11.29 -14.21 -17.54
C ALA A 147 -10.39 -13.02 -17.15
N LEU A 148 -10.70 -11.82 -17.62
CA LEU A 148 -9.99 -10.60 -17.25
C LEU A 148 -10.15 -10.27 -15.77
N VAL A 149 -11.34 -10.51 -15.18
CA VAL A 149 -11.56 -10.37 -13.74
C VAL A 149 -10.74 -11.38 -12.94
N LEU A 150 -10.68 -12.65 -13.38
CA LEU A 150 -9.87 -13.69 -12.75
C LEU A 150 -8.37 -13.37 -12.78
N MET A 151 -7.88 -12.79 -13.87
CA MET A 151 -6.51 -12.28 -13.95
C MET A 151 -6.26 -11.18 -12.92
N GLY A 152 -7.16 -10.19 -12.83
CA GLY A 152 -7.11 -9.15 -11.83
C GLY A 152 -5.83 -8.31 -11.82
N VAL A 153 -5.68 -7.46 -10.79
CA VAL A 153 -4.57 -6.52 -10.69
C VAL A 153 -3.22 -7.22 -10.53
N GLU A 154 -3.22 -8.39 -9.87
CA GLU A 154 -2.02 -9.22 -9.67
C GLU A 154 -1.38 -9.63 -11.01
N MET A 155 -2.19 -9.91 -12.02
CA MET A 155 -1.74 -10.27 -13.37
C MET A 155 -1.69 -9.07 -14.32
N GLY A 156 -1.83 -7.84 -13.81
CA GLY A 156 -1.72 -6.62 -14.60
C GLY A 156 -3.01 -6.09 -15.21
N VAL A 157 -4.18 -6.65 -14.85
CA VAL A 157 -5.49 -6.22 -15.35
C VAL A 157 -6.15 -5.26 -14.36
N PRO A 158 -6.51 -4.02 -14.78
CA PRO A 158 -7.20 -3.07 -13.91
C PRO A 158 -8.58 -3.54 -13.42
N THR A 159 -9.08 -2.95 -12.33
CA THR A 159 -10.42 -3.19 -11.82
C THR A 159 -11.50 -2.63 -12.77
N PHE A 160 -12.51 -3.44 -13.10
CA PHE A 160 -13.58 -3.04 -14.03
C PHE A 160 -14.47 -1.91 -13.52
N SER A 161 -14.75 -1.87 -12.21
CA SER A 161 -15.62 -0.86 -11.59
C SER A 161 -15.13 0.57 -11.82
N GLU A 162 -13.82 0.76 -11.79
CA GLU A 162 -13.17 2.08 -11.90
C GLU A 162 -12.72 2.38 -13.35
N HIS A 163 -12.48 1.35 -14.15
CA HIS A 163 -11.88 1.47 -15.49
C HIS A 163 -12.77 0.95 -16.62
N SER A 164 -14.09 0.93 -16.44
CA SER A 164 -15.06 0.44 -17.43
C SER A 164 -14.90 1.05 -18.84
N TYR A 165 -14.48 2.32 -18.92
CA TYR A 165 -14.21 3.01 -20.19
C TYR A 165 -13.07 2.39 -21.00
N LEU A 166 -12.05 1.84 -20.34
CA LEU A 166 -10.91 1.17 -20.96
C LEU A 166 -11.37 -0.14 -21.61
N PHE A 167 -12.05 -0.98 -20.82
CA PHE A 167 -12.52 -2.29 -21.25
C PHE A 167 -13.61 -2.20 -22.31
N SER A 168 -14.59 -1.32 -22.16
CA SER A 168 -15.71 -1.20 -23.11
C SER A 168 -15.25 -0.91 -24.55
N ASN A 169 -14.17 -0.14 -24.73
CA ASN A 169 -13.63 0.14 -26.05
C ASN A 169 -12.93 -1.07 -26.66
N ILE A 170 -12.12 -1.78 -25.87
CA ILE A 170 -11.34 -2.95 -26.31
C ILE A 170 -12.26 -4.14 -26.59
N LEU A 171 -13.17 -4.47 -25.66
CA LEU A 171 -14.10 -5.58 -25.79
C LEU A 171 -15.03 -5.39 -27.01
N ARG A 172 -15.51 -4.17 -27.22
CA ARG A 172 -16.33 -3.83 -28.41
C ARG A 172 -15.53 -3.94 -29.71
N LYS A 173 -14.26 -3.51 -29.73
CA LYS A 173 -13.37 -3.61 -30.90
C LYS A 173 -13.23 -5.06 -31.39
N HIS A 174 -13.14 -6.01 -30.46
CA HIS A 174 -13.02 -7.45 -30.77
C HIS A 174 -14.35 -8.21 -30.77
N GLY A 175 -15.48 -7.53 -30.54
CA GLY A 175 -16.81 -8.14 -30.52
C GLY A 175 -16.98 -9.20 -29.42
N ALA A 176 -16.34 -8.99 -28.26
CA ALA A 176 -16.38 -9.89 -27.10
C ALA A 176 -17.65 -9.75 -26.25
N GLU A 177 -18.60 -8.88 -26.64
CA GLU A 177 -19.85 -8.64 -25.91
C GLU A 177 -21.01 -9.59 -26.32
N GLY A 178 -20.76 -10.52 -27.24
CA GLY A 178 -21.77 -11.42 -27.82
C GLY A 178 -21.97 -12.72 -27.04
N GLU A 179 -23.02 -13.47 -27.38
CA GLU A 179 -23.35 -14.78 -26.76
C GLU A 179 -22.79 -15.98 -27.53
N GLN A 180 -21.92 -15.72 -28.51
CA GLN A 180 -21.35 -16.78 -29.33
C GLN A 180 -20.46 -17.68 -28.47
N GLN A 181 -20.70 -18.99 -28.57
CA GLN A 181 -19.92 -20.01 -27.90
C GLN A 181 -18.56 -20.20 -28.60
N LEU A 182 -17.49 -20.23 -27.82
CA LEU A 182 -16.10 -20.41 -28.22
C LEU A 182 -15.58 -21.72 -27.64
N GLY A 183 -14.92 -22.52 -28.47
CA GLY A 183 -14.03 -23.57 -27.95
C GLY A 183 -12.71 -22.98 -27.45
N GLN A 184 -11.92 -23.76 -26.72
CA GLN A 184 -10.66 -23.34 -26.08
C GLN A 184 -9.71 -22.56 -27.03
N ALA A 185 -9.45 -23.07 -28.23
CA ALA A 185 -8.57 -22.39 -29.19
C ALA A 185 -9.12 -21.03 -29.65
N GLN A 186 -10.44 -20.90 -29.80
CA GLN A 186 -11.09 -19.64 -30.19
C GLN A 186 -11.10 -18.64 -29.03
N PHE A 187 -11.28 -19.13 -27.80
CA PHE A 187 -11.15 -18.34 -26.59
C PHE A 187 -9.74 -17.77 -26.46
N ALA A 188 -8.70 -18.61 -26.58
CA ALA A 188 -7.31 -18.19 -26.50
C ALA A 188 -6.97 -17.11 -27.55
N GLN A 189 -7.38 -17.30 -28.81
CA GLN A 189 -7.16 -16.30 -29.86
C GLN A 189 -7.82 -14.96 -29.54
N LEU A 190 -9.06 -14.98 -29.06
CA LEU A 190 -9.78 -13.76 -28.70
C LEU A 190 -9.14 -13.06 -27.49
N LEU A 191 -8.79 -13.84 -26.46
CA LEU A 191 -8.12 -13.34 -25.26
C LEU A 191 -6.79 -12.68 -25.61
N GLN A 192 -5.98 -13.30 -26.48
CA GLN A 192 -4.67 -12.77 -26.88
C GLN A 192 -4.78 -11.36 -27.48
N LEU A 193 -5.71 -11.17 -28.42
CA LEU A 193 -5.95 -9.88 -29.08
C LEU A 193 -6.39 -8.79 -28.09
N ILE A 194 -7.20 -9.17 -27.10
CA ILE A 194 -7.70 -8.26 -26.07
C ILE A 194 -6.59 -7.89 -25.09
N LEU A 195 -5.76 -8.85 -24.66
CA LEU A 195 -4.63 -8.59 -23.78
C LEU A 195 -3.56 -7.73 -24.47
N GLN A 196 -3.32 -7.92 -25.78
CA GLN A 196 -2.42 -7.06 -26.55
C GLN A 196 -2.90 -5.61 -26.58
N ASP A 197 -4.16 -5.38 -26.95
CA ASP A 197 -4.74 -4.03 -26.96
C ASP A 197 -4.79 -3.40 -25.55
N LEU A 198 -5.03 -4.22 -24.52
CA LEU A 198 -5.01 -3.76 -23.13
C LEU A 198 -3.59 -3.36 -22.70
N ALA A 199 -2.58 -4.17 -23.02
CA ALA A 199 -1.19 -3.85 -22.75
C ALA A 199 -0.75 -2.55 -23.44
N ASP A 200 -1.14 -2.36 -24.70
CA ASP A 200 -0.82 -1.15 -25.45
C ASP A 200 -1.54 0.09 -24.89
N ALA A 201 -2.82 -0.04 -24.53
CA ALA A 201 -3.56 1.05 -23.90
C ALA A 201 -2.98 1.45 -22.54
N LEU A 202 -2.53 0.48 -21.74
CA LEU A 202 -1.85 0.72 -20.46
C LEU A 202 -0.45 1.30 -20.64
N ALA A 203 0.27 0.93 -21.71
CA ALA A 203 1.56 1.51 -22.05
C ALA A 203 1.43 3.00 -22.44
N GLU A 204 0.34 3.37 -23.13
CA GLU A 204 0.05 4.77 -23.45
C GLU A 204 -0.40 5.57 -22.23
N LYS A 205 -1.28 4.97 -21.40
CA LYS A 205 -1.82 5.60 -20.20
C LYS A 205 -1.88 4.59 -19.05
N PRO A 206 -0.82 4.55 -18.22
CA PRO A 206 -0.79 3.65 -17.08
C PRO A 206 -1.94 3.91 -16.11
N VAL A 207 -2.43 2.83 -15.50
CA VAL A 207 -3.44 2.88 -14.45
C VAL A 207 -2.78 2.61 -13.11
N VAL A 208 -3.09 3.41 -12.10
CA VAL A 208 -2.55 3.21 -10.74
C VAL A 208 -3.68 2.78 -9.82
N VAL A 209 -3.49 1.65 -9.14
CA VAL A 209 -4.46 1.08 -8.20
C VAL A 209 -3.87 1.09 -6.80
N ILE A 210 -4.61 1.60 -5.82
CA ILE A 210 -4.25 1.45 -4.40
C ILE A 210 -4.61 0.04 -3.97
N GLN A 211 -3.64 -0.68 -3.43
CA GLN A 211 -3.85 -2.01 -2.87
C GLN A 211 -4.40 -1.90 -1.44
N ASN A 212 -5.28 -2.82 -1.07
CA ASN A 212 -5.80 -2.94 0.28
C ASN A 212 -4.77 -3.64 1.21
N LEU A 213 -3.55 -3.11 1.22
CA LEU A 213 -2.42 -3.63 1.97
C LEU A 213 -1.91 -2.55 2.91
N LYS A 214 -1.71 -2.93 4.16
CA LYS A 214 -1.00 -2.14 5.15
C LYS A 214 0.49 -2.30 4.94
N VAL A 215 1.21 -1.19 4.85
CA VAL A 215 2.68 -1.18 4.84
C VAL A 215 3.19 -0.90 6.24
N VAL A 216 4.01 -1.81 6.77
CA VAL A 216 4.70 -1.64 8.05
C VAL A 216 6.19 -1.48 7.73
N ASN A 217 6.69 -0.24 7.83
CA ASN A 217 8.06 0.16 7.45
C ASN A 217 8.91 0.64 8.64
N GLY A 218 8.42 0.48 9.87
CA GLY A 218 9.14 0.87 11.09
C GLY A 218 9.09 2.35 11.46
N SER A 219 8.51 3.24 10.64
CA SER A 219 8.49 4.69 10.91
C SER A 219 7.79 5.06 12.22
N LYS A 220 6.68 4.39 12.54
CA LYS A 220 5.96 4.56 13.81
C LYS A 220 6.78 4.14 15.01
N ILE A 221 7.52 3.03 14.89
CA ILE A 221 8.42 2.53 15.93
C ILE A 221 9.54 3.55 16.17
N LYS A 222 10.14 4.05 15.09
CA LYS A 222 11.18 5.08 15.12
C LYS A 222 10.71 6.36 15.80
N LYS A 223 9.52 6.87 15.43
CA LYS A 223 8.92 8.04 16.09
C LYS A 223 8.69 7.79 17.59
N LEU A 224 8.25 6.60 18.00
CA LEU A 224 8.10 6.26 19.41
C LEU A 224 9.45 6.26 20.15
N LEU A 225 10.51 5.73 19.54
CA LEU A 225 11.86 5.77 20.12
C LEU A 225 12.39 7.20 20.30
N GLU A 226 12.06 8.12 19.39
CA GLU A 226 12.38 9.54 19.51
C GLU A 226 11.57 10.24 20.63
N HIS A 227 10.33 9.80 20.87
CA HIS A 227 9.42 10.36 21.89
C HIS A 227 9.38 9.50 23.16
N LYS A 228 10.50 9.50 23.90
CA LYS A 228 10.75 8.62 25.06
C LYS A 228 9.63 8.52 26.08
N GLU A 229 8.87 9.59 26.32
CA GLU A 229 7.77 9.62 27.32
C GLU A 229 6.64 8.65 26.96
N LEU A 230 6.15 8.68 25.71
CA LEU A 230 5.05 7.81 25.26
C LEU A 230 5.46 6.34 25.27
N LEU A 231 6.72 6.08 24.92
CA LEU A 231 7.26 4.75 24.92
C LEU A 231 7.47 4.22 26.36
N HIS A 232 7.91 5.08 27.28
CA HIS A 232 8.11 4.73 28.68
C HIS A 232 6.83 4.23 29.35
N ASP A 233 5.69 4.87 29.08
CA ASP A 233 4.41 4.48 29.67
C ASP A 233 4.00 3.06 29.25
N GLU A 234 4.19 2.70 27.97
CA GLU A 234 3.91 1.33 27.50
C GLU A 234 4.95 0.33 28.00
N MET A 235 6.23 0.70 28.11
CA MET A 235 7.25 -0.14 28.73
C MET A 235 6.99 -0.40 30.21
N ASP A 236 6.55 0.62 30.96
CA ASP A 236 6.18 0.50 32.38
C ASP A 236 5.01 -0.45 32.57
N SER A 237 4.01 -0.35 31.69
CA SER A 237 2.90 -1.29 31.65
C SER A 237 3.39 -2.72 31.38
N MET A 238 4.25 -2.92 30.37
CA MET A 238 4.80 -4.24 30.06
C MET A 238 5.67 -4.78 31.21
N PHE A 239 6.42 -3.92 31.89
CA PHE A 239 7.25 -4.30 33.04
C PHE A 239 6.39 -4.73 34.24
N GLY A 240 5.25 -4.06 34.46
CA GLY A 240 4.25 -4.51 35.45
C GLY A 240 3.76 -5.94 35.16
N ASP A 241 3.39 -6.21 33.91
CA ASP A 241 2.95 -7.53 33.46
C ASP A 241 4.09 -8.58 33.51
N TRP A 242 5.33 -8.14 33.27
CA TRP A 242 6.57 -8.93 33.40
C TRP A 242 6.89 -9.31 34.85
N ASN A 243 6.53 -8.50 35.84
CA ASN A 243 6.75 -8.87 37.24
C ASN A 243 5.58 -9.64 37.87
N ALA A 244 4.38 -9.55 37.28
CA ALA A 244 3.20 -10.24 37.80
C ALA A 244 3.26 -11.77 37.70
N HIS A 245 4.12 -12.31 36.82
CA HIS A 245 4.38 -13.74 36.69
C HIS A 245 5.85 -14.04 37.07
N GLY A 246 6.09 -15.21 37.67
CA GLY A 246 7.42 -15.61 38.16
C GLY A 246 8.49 -15.66 37.06
N HIS A 247 9.77 -15.63 37.46
CA HIS A 247 10.93 -15.67 36.57
C HIS A 247 11.40 -17.12 36.34
N GLY A 248 11.83 -17.45 35.12
CA GLY A 248 12.40 -18.77 34.82
C GLY A 248 12.42 -19.11 33.33
N GLU A 249 12.36 -20.41 33.03
CA GLU A 249 12.24 -20.95 31.67
C GLU A 249 10.98 -20.36 30.98
N GLY A 250 11.11 -19.94 29.72
CA GLY A 250 10.01 -19.30 28.97
C GLY A 250 10.01 -17.76 28.96
N ASN A 251 11.06 -17.13 29.49
CA ASN A 251 11.19 -15.66 29.53
C ASN A 251 11.22 -15.03 28.13
N MET A 252 11.73 -15.74 27.13
CA MET A 252 11.80 -15.23 25.76
C MET A 252 10.42 -15.15 25.11
N GLU A 253 9.65 -16.24 25.19
CA GLU A 253 8.28 -16.36 24.71
C GLU A 253 7.37 -15.35 25.40
N ARG A 254 7.61 -15.11 26.70
CA ARG A 254 6.88 -14.13 27.47
C ARG A 254 7.14 -12.70 26.98
N LEU A 255 8.42 -12.32 26.78
CA LEU A 255 8.76 -11.00 26.27
C LEU A 255 8.15 -10.78 24.87
N GLN A 256 8.23 -11.81 24.02
CA GLN A 256 7.61 -11.79 22.70
C GLN A 256 6.09 -11.60 22.80
N GLY A 257 5.44 -12.32 23.71
CA GLY A 257 4.00 -12.21 23.98
C GLY A 257 3.57 -10.81 24.42
N LEU A 258 4.35 -10.16 25.30
CA LEU A 258 4.09 -8.78 25.75
C LEU A 258 4.18 -7.78 24.59
N LEU A 259 5.22 -7.89 23.77
CA LEU A 259 5.40 -7.02 22.60
C LEU A 259 4.26 -7.21 21.60
N LYS A 260 3.89 -8.47 21.31
CA LYS A 260 2.74 -8.79 20.44
C LYS A 260 1.43 -8.21 20.99
N ALA A 261 1.19 -8.33 22.30
CA ALA A 261 -0.02 -7.79 22.94
C ALA A 261 -0.12 -6.26 22.86
N LYS A 262 1.03 -5.57 22.86
CA LYS A 262 1.11 -4.10 22.72
C LYS A 262 1.34 -3.64 21.27
N GLY A 263 1.33 -4.55 20.31
CA GLY A 263 1.83 -4.29 18.96
C GLY A 263 1.18 -3.10 18.26
N SER A 264 -0.14 -2.97 18.33
CA SER A 264 -0.88 -1.86 17.69
C SER A 264 -0.48 -0.48 18.24
N LYS A 265 -0.13 -0.40 19.53
CA LYS A 265 0.32 0.84 20.18
C LYS A 265 1.78 1.16 19.87
N LEU A 266 2.59 0.11 19.74
CA LEU A 266 4.02 0.20 19.45
C LEU A 266 4.31 0.35 17.95
N GLY A 267 3.29 0.29 17.09
CA GLY A 267 3.47 0.32 15.63
C GLY A 267 4.06 -0.98 15.07
N LEU A 268 3.95 -2.09 15.80
CA LEU A 268 4.41 -3.41 15.38
C LEU A 268 3.40 -4.06 14.43
N PRO A 269 3.86 -4.89 13.48
CA PRO A 269 2.96 -5.69 12.67
C PRO A 269 2.18 -6.67 13.56
N ALA A 270 0.91 -6.90 13.23
CA ALA A 270 0.07 -7.82 13.98
C ALA A 270 0.59 -9.27 13.81
N ALA A 271 0.79 -9.95 14.94
CA ALA A 271 1.52 -11.21 15.01
C ALA A 271 0.91 -12.34 14.16
N GLU A 272 -0.40 -12.30 13.96
CA GLU A 272 -1.18 -13.32 13.24
C GLU A 272 -1.42 -12.94 11.77
N SER A 273 -0.81 -11.87 11.26
CA SER A 273 -1.13 -11.34 9.93
C SER A 273 -0.65 -12.24 8.79
N ASN A 274 0.60 -12.68 8.81
CA ASN A 274 1.17 -13.58 7.82
C ASN A 274 2.54 -14.15 8.25
N GLU A 275 3.09 -15.05 7.43
CA GLU A 275 4.39 -15.69 7.63
C GLU A 275 5.55 -14.68 7.72
N ALA A 276 5.52 -13.58 6.96
CA ALA A 276 6.58 -12.57 7.01
C ALA A 276 6.69 -11.92 8.40
N VAL A 277 5.57 -11.72 9.09
CA VAL A 277 5.57 -11.24 10.48
C VAL A 277 6.20 -12.26 11.42
N ALA A 278 5.85 -13.55 11.29
CA ALA A 278 6.43 -14.61 12.11
C ALA A 278 7.95 -14.68 11.94
N LEU A 279 8.43 -14.65 10.68
CA LEU A 279 9.86 -14.66 10.35
C LEU A 279 10.59 -13.44 10.92
N LEU A 280 9.98 -12.24 10.87
CA LEU A 280 10.56 -11.04 11.48
C LEU A 280 10.76 -11.23 12.99
N TYR A 281 9.74 -11.70 13.70
CA TYR A 281 9.85 -11.92 15.14
C TYR A 281 10.88 -13.01 15.45
N ASP A 282 10.89 -14.12 14.73
CA ASP A 282 11.84 -15.21 14.94
C ASP A 282 13.29 -14.74 14.72
N GLN A 283 13.53 -13.96 13.66
CA GLN A 283 14.84 -13.38 13.39
C GLN A 283 15.28 -12.45 14.53
N ILE A 284 14.46 -11.48 14.91
CA ILE A 284 14.78 -10.51 15.96
C ILE A 284 15.07 -11.20 17.30
N PHE A 285 14.25 -12.19 17.67
CA PHE A 285 14.36 -12.87 18.95
C PHE A 285 15.50 -13.89 18.98
N SER A 286 15.88 -14.48 17.84
CA SER A 286 17.06 -15.35 17.75
C SER A 286 18.37 -14.65 18.09
N GLU A 287 18.42 -13.32 17.95
CA GLU A 287 19.61 -12.52 18.26
C GLU A 287 19.69 -12.10 19.74
N ILE A 288 18.64 -12.35 20.53
CA ILE A 288 18.59 -12.02 21.95
C ILE A 288 19.22 -13.17 22.73
N LYS A 289 20.26 -12.89 23.51
CA LYS A 289 20.90 -13.90 24.36
C LYS A 289 20.02 -14.17 25.58
N GLU A 290 19.76 -15.43 25.88
CA GLU A 290 18.96 -15.86 27.03
C GLU A 290 19.50 -15.29 28.36
N GLU A 291 20.83 -15.17 28.48
CA GLU A 291 21.52 -14.57 29.64
C GLU A 291 21.05 -13.15 29.96
N VAL A 292 20.62 -12.38 28.94
CA VAL A 292 20.15 -11.00 29.10
C VAL A 292 18.79 -10.97 29.82
N ILE A 293 18.00 -12.04 29.69
CA ILE A 293 16.62 -12.12 30.20
C ILE A 293 16.42 -13.26 31.20
N ALA A 294 17.46 -14.02 31.58
CA ALA A 294 17.35 -15.22 32.40
C ALA A 294 16.99 -14.95 33.88
N GLY A 295 17.15 -13.71 34.34
CA GLY A 295 16.96 -13.32 35.74
C GLY A 295 15.83 -12.31 35.98
N GLU A 296 15.69 -11.89 37.22
CA GLU A 296 14.86 -10.74 37.59
C GLU A 296 15.48 -9.47 37.00
N LEU A 297 14.78 -8.87 36.04
CA LEU A 297 15.20 -7.62 35.42
C LEU A 297 14.79 -6.44 36.30
N THR A 298 15.70 -5.50 36.48
CA THR A 298 15.31 -4.17 36.97
C THR A 298 14.45 -3.49 35.90
N ARG A 299 13.65 -2.51 36.32
CA ARG A 299 12.85 -1.69 35.39
C ARG A 299 13.71 -1.11 34.27
N ASP A 300 14.84 -0.51 34.63
CA ASP A 300 15.74 0.12 33.67
C ASP A 300 16.37 -0.91 32.72
N ALA A 301 16.74 -2.09 33.22
CA ALA A 301 17.27 -3.16 32.36
C ALA A 301 16.21 -3.68 31.37
N PHE A 302 14.96 -3.83 31.82
CA PHE A 302 13.84 -4.19 30.94
C PHE A 302 13.63 -3.14 29.84
N HIS A 303 13.69 -1.85 30.18
CA HIS A 303 13.54 -0.76 29.21
C HIS A 303 14.65 -0.77 28.16
N VAL A 304 15.89 -1.05 28.57
CA VAL A 304 17.02 -1.19 27.63
C VAL A 304 16.76 -2.36 26.67
N VAL A 305 16.39 -3.54 27.18
CA VAL A 305 16.11 -4.70 26.33
C VAL A 305 14.99 -4.42 25.33
N VAL A 306 13.88 -3.81 25.75
CA VAL A 306 12.77 -3.46 24.86
C VAL A 306 13.19 -2.43 23.81
N SER A 307 13.97 -1.42 24.20
CA SER A 307 14.48 -0.41 23.26
C SER A 307 15.39 -1.04 22.19
N ASP A 308 16.32 -1.90 22.60
CA ASP A 308 17.22 -2.61 21.69
C ASP A 308 16.43 -3.46 20.67
N ILE A 309 15.36 -4.14 21.11
CA ILE A 309 14.47 -4.90 20.23
C ILE A 309 13.77 -3.98 19.23
N MET A 310 13.26 -2.84 19.69
CA MET A 310 12.57 -1.87 18.84
C MET A 310 13.51 -1.24 17.81
N GLU A 311 14.75 -0.92 18.19
CA GLU A 311 15.77 -0.42 17.26
C GLU A 311 16.07 -1.44 16.16
N LYS A 312 16.25 -2.71 16.52
CA LYS A 312 16.44 -3.79 15.53
C LYS A 312 15.22 -3.97 14.62
N LEU A 313 14.00 -3.85 15.16
CA LEU A 313 12.77 -3.91 14.38
C LEU A 313 12.69 -2.76 13.37
N VAL A 314 13.10 -1.53 13.75
CA VAL A 314 13.22 -0.40 12.83
C VAL A 314 14.18 -0.75 11.70
N ASP A 315 15.39 -1.21 12.02
CA ASP A 315 16.41 -1.54 11.01
C ASP A 315 15.89 -2.59 10.00
N GLN A 316 15.24 -3.65 10.49
CA GLN A 316 14.69 -4.70 9.62
C GLN A 316 13.51 -4.21 8.77
N LEU A 317 12.61 -3.42 9.33
CA LEU A 317 11.43 -2.92 8.63
C LEU A 317 11.74 -1.77 7.67
N GLU A 318 12.78 -0.97 7.93
CA GLU A 318 13.29 0.04 6.98
C GLU A 318 13.95 -0.65 5.78
N ALA A 319 14.70 -1.75 6.01
CA ALA A 319 15.32 -2.52 4.93
C ALA A 319 14.31 -3.36 4.14
N ASN A 320 13.35 -3.99 4.83
CA ASN A 320 12.36 -4.89 4.27
C ASN A 320 10.97 -4.64 4.89
N PRO A 321 10.20 -3.66 4.38
CA PRO A 321 8.85 -3.40 4.86
C PRO A 321 7.95 -4.63 4.73
N ILE A 322 7.08 -4.84 5.71
CA ILE A 322 6.10 -5.92 5.70
C ILE A 322 4.76 -5.41 5.17
N PHE A 323 4.15 -6.21 4.30
CA PHE A 323 2.81 -5.97 3.79
C PHE A 323 1.84 -6.91 4.49
N THR A 324 0.78 -6.37 5.08
CA THR A 324 -0.29 -7.17 5.70
C THR A 324 -1.63 -6.78 5.08
N ASP A 325 -2.46 -7.76 4.75
CA ASP A 325 -3.83 -7.48 4.31
C ASP A 325 -4.58 -6.72 5.41
N THR A 326 -5.31 -5.67 5.03
CA THR A 326 -6.15 -4.91 5.95
C THR A 326 -7.47 -5.61 6.28
N GLY A 327 -7.72 -6.79 5.69
CA GLY A 327 -8.97 -7.53 5.82
C GLY A 327 -10.07 -6.89 4.97
N SER A 328 -10.92 -7.74 4.41
CA SER A 328 -12.20 -7.35 3.78
C SER A 328 -13.31 -7.24 4.81
#